data_AF-A0A9E4W8U5-F1
#
_entry.id   AF-A0A9E4W8U5-F1
#
_cell.length_a   1.000
_cell.length_b   1.000
_cell.length_c   1.000
_cell.angle_alpha   90.00
_cell.angle_beta   90.00
_cell.angle_gamma   90.00
#
_symmetry.space_group_name_H-M   'P 1'
#
loop_
_entity.id
_entity.type
_entity.pdbx_description
1 polymer ?
#
loop_
_entity_poly.entity_id
_entity_poly.type
_entity_poly.pdbx_seq_one_letter_code
_entity_poly.pdbx_strand_id
1 'polypeptide(L)'
;MTSTIRVRRGILTFLLLTFALSTIGWILVIATDEVQISLLYAPGIAALVTRFLYQRNFRDLGWGWGGSRGTRLALLAYAMPLAIAVVIYGATWLIVPDAWSSDDGTAANLTSFVVAASAGVLFNCIFAFGEELGWRGFLVPELAKLTSFRNVVLISGLI
;
A
#
# COMPACT_ATOMS: atom_id res chain seq x y z
N MET A 1 8.14 -25.64 -19.56
CA MET A 1 8.81 -24.55 -18.80
C MET A 1 8.58 -24.80 -17.33
N THR A 2 9.64 -24.90 -16.52
CA THR A 2 9.52 -25.05 -15.07
C THR A 2 8.75 -23.88 -14.47
N SER A 3 7.89 -24.15 -13.48
CA SER A 3 7.01 -23.15 -12.85
C SER A 3 7.79 -21.93 -12.34
N THR A 4 8.99 -22.14 -11.83
CA THR A 4 9.92 -21.12 -11.32
C THR A 4 10.38 -20.12 -12.37
N ILE A 5 10.68 -20.53 -13.62
CA ILE A 5 11.09 -19.61 -14.69
C ILE A 5 9.93 -18.66 -15.04
N ARG A 6 8.70 -19.17 -15.08
CA ARG A 6 7.51 -18.36 -15.37
C ARG A 6 7.28 -17.32 -14.28
N VAL A 7 7.39 -17.71 -13.00
CA VAL A 7 7.23 -16.79 -11.87
C VAL A 7 8.28 -15.67 -11.90
N ARG A 8 9.56 -16.01 -12.12
CA ARG A 8 10.64 -15.01 -12.24
C ARG A 8 10.40 -14.01 -13.37
N ARG A 9 9.99 -14.50 -14.55
CA ARG A 9 9.65 -13.64 -15.69
C ARG A 9 8.43 -12.76 -15.39
N GLY A 10 7.42 -13.29 -14.69
CA GLY A 10 6.28 -12.52 -14.21
C GLY A 10 6.71 -11.37 -13.30
N ILE A 11 7.51 -11.64 -12.27
CA ILE A 11 8.02 -10.61 -11.36
C ILE A 11 8.83 -9.55 -12.13
N LEU A 12 9.73 -9.96 -13.02
CA LEU A 12 10.51 -9.03 -13.84
C LEU A 12 9.61 -8.14 -14.73
N THR A 13 8.63 -8.72 -15.41
CA THR A 13 7.67 -7.95 -16.22
C THR A 13 6.87 -6.99 -15.36
N PHE A 14 6.41 -7.41 -14.18
CA PHE A 14 5.72 -6.54 -13.24
C PHE A 14 6.59 -5.34 -12.84
N LEU A 15 7.82 -5.59 -12.39
CA LEU A 15 8.73 -4.51 -11.96
C LEU A 15 9.06 -3.54 -13.09
N LEU A 16 9.31 -4.04 -14.30
CA LEU A 16 9.57 -3.19 -15.47
C LEU A 16 8.35 -2.35 -15.85
N LEU A 17 7.15 -2.91 -15.80
CA LEU A 17 5.91 -2.18 -16.06
C LEU A 17 5.64 -1.15 -14.97
N THR A 18 5.78 -1.51 -13.68
CA THR A 18 5.63 -0.57 -12.56
C THR A 18 6.62 0.59 -12.70
N PHE A 19 7.88 0.31 -13.02
CA PHE A 19 8.90 1.34 -13.23
C PHE A 19 8.55 2.26 -14.40
N ALA A 20 8.16 1.69 -15.56
CA ALA A 20 7.81 2.47 -16.74
C ALA A 20 6.58 3.37 -16.49
N LEU A 21 5.52 2.81 -15.90
CA LEU A 21 4.30 3.56 -15.58
C LEU A 21 4.57 4.64 -14.52
N SER A 22 5.35 4.31 -13.49
CA SER A 22 5.72 5.29 -12.45
C SER A 22 6.60 6.40 -13.01
N THR A 23 7.49 6.09 -13.96
CA THR A 23 8.32 7.10 -14.64
C THR A 23 7.44 8.12 -15.37
N ILE A 24 6.41 7.67 -16.08
CA ILE A 24 5.42 8.56 -16.72
C ILE A 24 4.71 9.41 -15.67
N GLY A 25 4.28 8.81 -14.56
CA GLY A 25 3.67 9.54 -13.45
C GLY A 25 4.58 10.63 -12.88
N TRP A 26 5.86 10.33 -12.67
CA TRP A 26 6.85 11.29 -12.18
C TRP A 26 7.11 12.43 -13.17
N ILE A 27 7.18 12.15 -14.47
CA ILE A 27 7.29 13.19 -15.50
C ILE A 27 6.11 14.16 -15.41
N LEU A 28 4.90 13.65 -15.21
CA LEU A 28 3.70 14.47 -15.06
C LEU A 28 3.72 15.28 -13.76
N VAL A 29 4.15 14.70 -12.64
CA VAL A 29 4.32 15.46 -11.38
C VAL A 29 5.28 16.64 -11.60
N ILE A 30 6.44 16.39 -12.21
CA ILE A 30 7.43 17.45 -12.47
C ILE A 30 6.88 18.52 -13.42
N ALA A 31 6.07 18.13 -14.41
CA ALA A 31 5.51 19.06 -15.40
C ALA A 31 4.33 19.90 -14.86
N THR A 32 3.58 19.37 -13.89
CA THR A 32 2.34 19.99 -13.37
C THR A 32 2.49 20.58 -11.97
N ASP A 33 3.53 20.17 -11.24
CA ASP A 33 3.72 20.41 -9.79
C ASP A 33 2.58 19.84 -8.92
N GLU A 34 1.83 18.87 -9.46
CA GLU A 34 0.71 18.23 -8.77
C GLU A 34 0.96 16.73 -8.58
N VAL A 35 0.51 16.18 -7.45
CA VAL A 35 0.56 14.74 -7.17
C VAL A 35 -0.36 13.99 -8.13
N GLN A 36 0.19 12.99 -8.83
CA GLN A 36 -0.53 12.26 -9.86
C GLN A 36 -1.04 10.91 -9.34
N ILE A 37 -2.35 10.68 -9.48
CA ILE A 37 -2.98 9.40 -9.15
C ILE A 37 -2.41 8.23 -9.97
N SER A 38 -1.83 8.53 -11.13
CA SER A 38 -1.16 7.54 -11.99
C SER A 38 0.00 6.82 -11.28
N LEU A 39 0.70 7.48 -10.35
CA LEU A 39 1.75 6.87 -9.54
C LEU A 39 1.19 5.78 -8.62
N LEU A 40 0.08 6.08 -7.97
CA LEU A 40 -0.57 5.20 -7.00
C LEU A 40 -1.15 3.94 -7.67
N TYR A 41 -1.60 4.08 -8.92
CA TYR A 41 -2.18 2.97 -9.69
C TYR A 41 -1.16 2.25 -10.59
N ALA A 42 0.05 2.76 -10.76
CA ALA A 42 1.10 2.13 -11.57
C ALA A 42 1.34 0.65 -11.21
N PRO A 43 1.62 0.29 -9.93
CA PRO A 43 1.81 -1.11 -9.55
C PRO A 43 0.53 -1.95 -9.74
N GLY A 44 -0.66 -1.41 -9.47
CA GLY A 44 -1.93 -2.11 -9.66
C GLY A 44 -2.19 -2.47 -11.12
N ILE A 45 -1.98 -1.52 -12.04
CA ILE A 45 -2.10 -1.73 -13.48
C ILE A 45 -1.03 -2.72 -13.96
N ALA A 46 0.22 -2.57 -13.52
CA ALA A 46 1.31 -3.47 -13.85
C ALA A 46 1.00 -4.92 -13.42
N ALA A 47 0.40 -5.12 -12.24
CA ALA A 47 -0.04 -6.42 -11.77
C ALA A 47 -1.13 -7.02 -12.65
N LEU A 48 -2.17 -6.24 -13.01
CA LEU A 48 -3.25 -6.72 -13.88
C LEU A 48 -2.71 -7.13 -15.26
N VAL A 49 -1.88 -6.28 -15.88
CA VAL A 49 -1.26 -6.56 -17.19
C VAL A 49 -0.38 -7.80 -17.11
N THR A 50 0.51 -7.87 -16.12
CA THR A 50 1.41 -9.02 -15.95
C THR A 50 0.63 -10.31 -15.72
N ARG A 51 -0.37 -10.27 -14.84
CA ARG A 51 -1.22 -11.43 -14.55
C ARG A 51 -1.94 -11.90 -15.81
N PHE A 52 -2.50 -10.99 -16.58
CA PHE A 52 -3.14 -11.31 -17.85
C PHE A 52 -2.17 -11.94 -18.86
N LEU A 53 -0.96 -11.39 -19.02
CA LEU A 53 0.04 -11.90 -19.96
C LEU A 53 0.48 -13.34 -19.65
N TYR A 54 0.75 -13.65 -18.38
CA TYR A 54 1.34 -14.94 -17.97
C TYR A 54 0.33 -16.00 -17.53
N GLN A 55 -0.85 -15.59 -17.04
CA GLN A 55 -1.84 -16.49 -16.48
C GLN A 55 -3.22 -16.40 -17.14
N ARG A 56 -3.45 -15.40 -18.02
CA ARG A 56 -4.70 -15.24 -18.81
C ARG A 56 -5.95 -15.14 -17.94
N ASN A 57 -5.83 -14.65 -16.72
CA ASN A 57 -6.93 -14.42 -15.80
C ASN A 57 -6.58 -13.29 -14.82
N PHE A 58 -7.58 -12.79 -14.08
CA PHE A 58 -7.39 -11.82 -13.00
C PHE A 58 -7.66 -12.44 -11.63
N ARG A 59 -7.68 -13.77 -11.51
CA ARG A 59 -7.95 -14.47 -10.25
C ARG A 59 -6.73 -14.41 -9.33
N ASP A 60 -6.95 -14.59 -8.04
CA ASP A 60 -5.94 -14.67 -6.97
C ASP A 60 -5.06 -13.42 -6.79
N LEU A 61 -5.60 -12.22 -7.02
CA LEU A 61 -4.97 -10.95 -6.62
C LEU A 61 -5.43 -10.47 -5.23
N GLY A 62 -5.94 -11.39 -4.40
CA GLY A 62 -6.43 -11.04 -3.05
C GLY A 62 -7.86 -10.50 -3.01
N TRP A 63 -8.69 -10.73 -4.03
CA TRP A 63 -10.08 -10.28 -4.09
C TRP A 63 -10.99 -10.78 -2.95
N GLY A 64 -10.60 -11.87 -2.30
CA GLY A 64 -11.40 -12.49 -1.24
C GLY A 64 -11.23 -11.75 0.08
N TRP A 65 -12.34 -11.43 0.74
CA TRP A 65 -12.33 -10.83 2.07
C TRP A 65 -11.67 -11.73 3.13
N GLY A 66 -11.71 -13.06 2.97
CA GLY A 66 -11.07 -13.99 3.92
C GLY A 66 -11.92 -14.35 5.15
N GLY A 67 -13.22 -14.07 5.12
CA GLY A 67 -14.18 -14.43 6.18
C GLY A 67 -13.82 -13.82 7.53
N SER A 68 -13.99 -14.58 8.62
CA SER A 68 -13.73 -14.10 9.99
C SER A 68 -12.25 -13.75 10.24
N ARG A 69 -11.32 -14.50 9.62
CA ARG A 69 -9.89 -14.18 9.68
C ARG A 69 -9.59 -12.87 8.97
N GLY A 70 -10.19 -12.67 7.80
CA GLY A 70 -10.15 -11.41 7.05
C GLY A 70 -10.58 -10.21 7.86
N THR A 71 -11.76 -10.27 8.46
CA THR A 71 -12.27 -9.21 9.35
C THR A 71 -11.31 -8.92 10.50
N ARG A 72 -10.77 -9.96 11.15
CA ARG A 72 -9.78 -9.78 12.23
C ARG A 72 -8.52 -9.05 11.73
N LEU A 73 -8.02 -9.42 10.56
CA LEU A 73 -6.84 -8.78 9.96
C LEU A 73 -7.13 -7.34 9.53
N ALA A 74 -8.31 -7.05 8.98
CA ALA A 74 -8.73 -5.69 8.63
C ALA A 74 -8.83 -4.80 9.87
N LEU A 75 -9.40 -5.31 10.97
CA LEU A 75 -9.43 -4.60 12.25
C LEU A 75 -8.03 -4.32 12.80
N LEU A 76 -7.12 -5.29 12.71
CA LEU A 76 -5.72 -5.10 13.11
C LEU A 76 -5.00 -4.10 12.20
N ALA A 77 -5.24 -4.15 10.89
CA ALA A 77 -4.66 -3.22 9.92
C ALA A 77 -5.14 -1.78 10.15
N TYR A 78 -6.39 -1.60 10.59
CA TYR A 78 -6.93 -0.29 10.96
C TYR A 78 -6.42 0.19 12.33
N ALA A 79 -6.39 -0.70 13.35
CA ALA A 79 -6.00 -0.35 14.70
C ALA A 79 -4.49 -0.10 14.86
N MET A 80 -3.65 -0.79 14.09
CA MET A 80 -2.19 -0.72 14.26
C MET A 80 -1.62 0.68 13.98
N PRO A 81 -1.94 1.38 12.86
CA PRO A 81 -1.50 2.76 12.64
C PRO A 81 -1.97 3.73 13.74
N LEU A 82 -3.21 3.56 14.22
CA LEU A 82 -3.74 4.39 15.31
C LEU A 82 -3.00 4.15 16.63
N ALA A 83 -2.71 2.89 16.96
CA ALA A 83 -1.94 2.54 18.15
C ALA A 83 -0.52 3.12 18.08
N ILE A 84 0.14 3.01 16.91
CA ILE A 84 1.46 3.60 16.68
C ILE A 84 1.39 5.13 16.81
N ALA A 85 0.39 5.77 16.22
CA ALA A 85 0.20 7.22 16.32
C ALA A 85 0.03 7.66 17.78
N VAL A 86 -0.83 6.99 18.55
CA VAL A 86 -1.02 7.30 19.98
C VAL A 86 0.28 7.17 20.78
N VAL A 87 1.07 6.11 20.53
CA VAL A 87 2.35 5.91 21.21
C VAL A 87 3.34 7.01 20.85
N ILE A 88 3.51 7.31 19.56
CA ILE A 88 4.48 8.31 19.09
C ILE A 88 4.07 9.72 19.53
N TYR A 89 2.85 10.16 19.18
CA TYR A 89 2.40 11.51 19.51
C TYR A 89 2.22 11.70 21.01
N GLY A 90 1.75 10.68 21.73
CA GLY A 90 1.68 10.69 23.19
C GLY A 90 3.06 10.86 23.83
N ALA A 91 4.08 10.15 23.34
CA ALA A 91 5.45 10.35 23.79
C ALA A 91 5.97 11.76 23.45
N THR A 92 5.70 12.25 22.23
CA THR A 92 6.12 13.60 21.80
C THR A 92 5.54 14.69 22.71
N TRP A 93 4.25 14.63 23.05
CA TRP A 93 3.63 15.63 23.95
C TRP A 93 4.17 15.59 25.38
N LEU A 94 4.70 14.45 25.83
CA LEU A 94 5.31 14.32 27.15
C LEU A 94 6.77 14.78 27.19
N ILE A 95 7.51 14.61 26.09
CA ILE A 95 8.95 14.83 26.03
C ILE A 95 9.29 16.22 25.48
N VAL A 96 8.52 16.71 24.51
CA VAL A 96 8.81 17.94 23.77
C VAL A 96 7.96 19.09 24.32
N PRO A 97 8.57 20.11 24.94
CA PRO A 97 7.85 21.30 25.39
C PRO A 97 7.11 21.97 24.23
N ASP A 98 5.90 22.46 24.50
CA ASP A 98 5.04 23.18 23.54
C ASP A 98 4.68 22.38 22.26
N ALA A 99 4.83 21.04 22.26
CA ALA A 99 4.45 20.20 21.12
C ALA A 99 2.94 20.04 20.94
N TRP A 100 2.14 20.41 21.94
CA TRP A 100 0.69 20.46 21.84
C TRP A 100 0.24 21.89 21.52
N SER A 101 -0.14 22.16 20.27
CA SER A 101 -0.82 23.39 19.91
C SER A 101 -2.34 23.22 20.01
N SER A 102 -2.99 24.08 20.79
CA SER A 102 -4.45 24.16 20.91
C SER A 102 -5.00 25.42 20.26
N ASP A 103 -4.30 25.96 19.26
CA ASP A 103 -4.63 27.24 18.63
C ASP A 103 -6.05 27.22 18.01
N ASP A 104 -6.48 26.06 17.49
CA ASP A 104 -7.82 25.85 16.95
C ASP A 104 -8.85 25.38 18.01
N GLY A 105 -8.41 25.15 19.25
CA GLY A 105 -9.21 24.63 20.35
C GLY A 105 -9.33 23.10 20.39
N THR A 106 -9.35 22.52 21.60
CA THR A 106 -9.35 21.06 21.81
C THR A 106 -10.48 20.31 21.09
N ALA A 107 -11.68 20.92 21.03
CA ALA A 107 -12.84 20.32 20.36
C ALA A 107 -12.66 20.22 18.83
N ALA A 108 -12.04 21.23 18.22
CA ALA A 108 -11.75 21.22 16.78
C ALA A 108 -10.70 20.16 16.46
N ASN A 109 -9.62 20.08 17.25
CA ASN A 109 -8.57 19.06 17.09
C ASN A 109 -9.12 17.63 17.21
N LEU A 110 -10.01 17.38 18.18
CA LEU A 110 -10.65 16.07 18.34
C LEU A 110 -11.56 15.74 17.16
N THR A 111 -12.30 16.73 16.64
CA THR A 111 -13.17 16.56 15.47
C THR A 111 -12.34 16.20 14.24
N SER A 112 -11.27 16.95 13.96
CA SER A 112 -10.35 16.68 12.86
C SER A 112 -9.72 15.29 12.96
N PHE A 113 -9.32 14.87 14.16
CA PHE A 113 -8.80 13.53 14.40
C PHE A 113 -9.83 12.44 14.07
N VAL A 114 -11.07 12.57 14.58
CA VAL A 114 -12.13 11.58 14.34
C VAL A 114 -12.47 11.50 12.85
N VAL A 115 -12.55 12.63 12.15
CA VAL A 115 -12.80 12.67 10.71
C VAL A 115 -11.66 12.02 9.93
N ALA A 116 -10.41 12.34 10.26
CA ALA A 116 -9.24 11.75 9.61
C ALA A 116 -9.16 10.24 9.84
N ALA A 117 -9.39 9.79 11.08
CA ALA A 117 -9.37 8.38 11.45
C ALA A 117 -10.53 7.58 10.83
N SER A 118 -11.64 8.21 10.45
CA SER A 118 -12.81 7.53 9.88
C SER A 118 -12.95 7.77 8.37
N ALA A 119 -13.58 8.87 7.98
CA ALA A 119 -13.83 9.22 6.59
C ALA A 119 -12.53 9.41 5.79
N GLY A 120 -11.49 9.98 6.43
CA GLY A 120 -10.17 10.13 5.83
C GLY A 120 -9.54 8.79 5.45
N VAL A 121 -9.62 7.79 6.32
CA VAL A 121 -9.11 6.44 6.02
C VAL A 121 -9.89 5.80 4.86
N LEU A 122 -11.22 5.88 4.87
CA LEU A 122 -12.04 5.33 3.78
C LEU A 122 -11.73 5.97 2.43
N PHE A 123 -11.53 7.29 2.40
CA PHE A 123 -11.12 8.00 1.20
C PHE A 123 -9.72 7.56 0.75
N ASN A 124 -8.78 7.42 1.69
CA ASN A 124 -7.41 6.99 1.40
C ASN A 124 -7.31 5.54 0.91
N CYS A 125 -8.27 4.67 1.23
CA CYS A 125 -8.33 3.32 0.67
C CYS A 125 -8.39 3.32 -0.87
N ILE A 126 -8.96 4.36 -1.51
CA ILE A 126 -9.00 4.47 -2.97
C ILE A 126 -7.58 4.59 -3.53
N PHE A 127 -6.77 5.45 -2.93
CA PHE A 127 -5.39 5.68 -3.31
C PHE A 127 -4.50 4.48 -3.00
N ALA A 128 -4.64 3.90 -1.80
CA ALA A 128 -3.88 2.73 -1.39
C ALA A 128 -4.24 1.48 -2.20
N PHE A 129 -5.46 1.38 -2.74
CA PHE A 129 -5.90 0.20 -3.48
C PHE A 129 -4.99 -0.16 -4.65
N GLY A 130 -4.59 0.84 -5.46
CA GLY A 130 -3.71 0.63 -6.60
C GLY A 130 -2.36 0.03 -6.18
N GLU A 131 -1.77 0.57 -5.12
CA GLU A 131 -0.50 0.09 -4.56
C GLU A 131 -0.64 -1.30 -3.96
N GLU A 132 -1.62 -1.50 -3.08
CA GLU A 132 -1.85 -2.78 -2.40
C GLU A 132 -2.15 -3.91 -3.38
N LEU A 133 -2.91 -3.63 -4.46
CA LEU A 133 -3.20 -4.61 -5.50
C LEU A 133 -1.92 -5.09 -6.20
N GLY A 134 -0.97 -4.19 -6.46
CA GLY A 134 0.29 -4.55 -7.08
C GLY A 134 1.24 -5.26 -6.12
N TRP A 135 1.50 -4.67 -4.96
CA TRP A 135 2.50 -5.16 -4.03
C TRP A 135 2.03 -6.42 -3.29
N ARG A 136 0.88 -6.35 -2.62
CA ARG A 136 0.37 -7.44 -1.77
C ARG A 136 -0.46 -8.42 -2.59
N GLY A 137 -1.14 -7.95 -3.64
CA GLY A 137 -1.93 -8.79 -4.54
C GLY A 137 -1.10 -9.60 -5.54
N PHE A 138 0.03 -9.08 -6.04
CA PHE A 138 0.85 -9.77 -7.04
C PHE A 138 2.28 -10.06 -6.57
N LEU A 139 3.07 -9.05 -6.19
CA LEU A 139 4.52 -9.24 -5.95
C LEU A 139 4.80 -10.20 -4.79
N VAL A 140 4.18 -9.98 -3.63
CA VAL A 140 4.41 -10.77 -2.41
C VAL A 140 4.07 -12.26 -2.62
N PRO A 141 2.89 -12.64 -3.15
CA PRO A 141 2.58 -14.04 -3.44
C PRO A 141 3.52 -14.69 -4.46
N GLU A 142 3.95 -13.96 -5.49
CA GLU A 142 4.89 -14.51 -6.49
C GLU A 142 6.30 -14.67 -5.91
N LEU A 143 6.78 -13.74 -5.06
CA LEU A 143 8.04 -13.88 -4.32
C LEU A 143 8.00 -15.05 -3.34
N ALA A 144 6.88 -15.24 -2.63
CA ALA A 144 6.70 -16.33 -1.67
C ALA A 144 6.82 -17.73 -2.31
N LYS A 145 6.60 -17.85 -3.62
CA LYS A 145 6.82 -19.11 -4.37
C LYS A 145 8.30 -19.39 -4.64
N LEU A 146 9.18 -18.39 -4.53
CA LEU A 146 10.58 -18.47 -4.92
C LEU A 146 11.55 -18.47 -3.74
N THR A 147 11.15 -17.95 -2.57
CA THR A 147 12.05 -17.71 -1.46
C THR A 147 11.37 -17.84 -0.10
N SER A 148 12.15 -17.79 0.98
CA SER A 148 11.64 -17.88 2.36
C SER A 148 10.91 -16.61 2.78
N PHE A 149 10.03 -16.71 3.79
CA PHE A 149 9.29 -15.58 4.34
C PHE A 149 10.18 -14.37 4.67
N ARG A 150 11.33 -14.59 5.32
CA ARG A 150 12.29 -13.52 5.64
C ARG A 150 12.73 -12.76 4.39
N ASN A 151 13.06 -13.49 3.33
CA ASN A 151 13.53 -12.90 2.10
C ASN A 151 12.40 -12.20 1.34
N VAL A 152 11.15 -12.70 1.43
CA VAL A 152 9.99 -12.00 0.87
C VAL A 152 9.88 -10.62 1.49
N VAL A 153 9.87 -10.53 2.82
CA VAL A 153 9.74 -9.26 3.55
C VAL A 153 10.90 -8.31 3.22
N LEU A 154 12.14 -8.81 3.22
CA LEU A 154 13.32 -7.99 2.92
C LEU A 154 13.33 -7.48 1.48
N ILE A 155 13.02 -8.34 0.51
CA ILE A 155 13.02 -7.96 -0.91
C ILE A 155 11.85 -7.02 -1.21
N SER A 156 10.64 -7.33 -0.72
CA SER A 156 9.47 -6.49 -0.97
C SER A 156 9.52 -5.15 -0.26
N GLY A 157 10.25 -5.04 0.85
CA GLY A 157 10.45 -3.76 1.55
C GLY A 157 11.60 -2.91 0.97
N LEU A 158 12.51 -3.53 0.20
CA LEU A 158 13.59 -2.82 -0.49
C LEU A 158 13.15 -2.24 -1.84
N ILE A 159 12.25 -2.94 -2.53
CA ILE A 159 11.63 -2.51 -3.79
C ILE A 159 10.62 -1.41 -3.49
#